data_AF-A0A960N051-F1
#
_entry.id   AF-A0A960N051-F1
#
_cell.length_a   1.000
_cell.length_b   1.000
_cell.length_c   1.000
_cell.angle_alpha   90.00
_cell.angle_beta   90.00
_cell.angle_gamma   90.00
#
_symmetry.space_group_name_H-M   'P 1'
#
loop_
_entity.id
_entity.type
_entity.pdbx_description
1 polymer ?
#
loop_
_entity_poly.entity_id
_entity_poly.type
_entity_poly.pdbx_seq_one_letter_code
_entity_poly.pdbx_strand_id
1 'polypeptide(L)'
;MECLPNELYRRWETVRSEAASGAWGLWDLKSGSRWTFGEIQAEVDARPPLKRGSLCCPSGFSVELIFETLRAWRDGAVLCPVERDGDAPGEEAIAGLAPEICHLKLTSGTSSGPRMVAFDPGPLAADARKIVSTMGLRREWPNLGIISMSHSYGFSNLVLPLVLHGIPLAWLGDPLPGAVANVLENKELRLDGWTLPAVPAMWRVWHESGVIPPGAIRLAITAGAPMPVELERDLFASTGL
;
A
#
# COMPACT_ATOMS: atom_id res chain seq x y z
N MET A 1 14.16 27.12 -14.49
CA MET A 1 14.79 25.79 -14.37
C MET A 1 13.65 24.82 -14.06
N GLU A 2 13.12 24.15 -15.08
CA GLU A 2 12.04 23.17 -14.89
C GLU A 2 12.56 22.08 -13.95
N CYS A 3 11.97 22.02 -12.76
CA CYS A 3 12.42 21.12 -11.74
C CYS A 3 11.74 19.77 -11.99
N LEU A 4 12.52 18.82 -12.52
CA LEU A 4 12.06 17.52 -12.94
C LEU A 4 11.27 16.81 -11.81
N PRO A 5 10.25 15.97 -12.14
CA PRO A 5 9.48 15.22 -11.15
C PRO A 5 10.36 14.36 -10.25
N ASN A 6 9.90 14.03 -9.03
CA ASN A 6 10.58 13.08 -8.15
C ASN A 6 10.86 11.75 -8.92
N GLU A 7 12.02 11.13 -8.70
CA GLU A 7 12.35 9.83 -9.33
C GLU A 7 11.31 8.73 -9.04
N LEU A 8 10.62 8.77 -7.89
CA LEU A 8 9.51 7.87 -7.58
C LEU A 8 8.34 8.08 -8.56
N TYR A 9 8.03 9.34 -8.88
CA TYR A 9 6.99 9.66 -9.85
C TYR A 9 7.40 9.25 -11.27
N ARG A 10 8.67 9.48 -11.67
CA ARG A 10 9.17 8.98 -12.97
C ARG A 10 9.13 7.45 -13.05
N ARG A 11 9.37 6.77 -11.93
CA ARG A 11 9.23 5.31 -11.88
C ARG A 11 7.78 4.89 -12.08
N TRP A 12 6.82 5.59 -11.48
CA TRP A 12 5.40 5.38 -11.76
C TRP A 12 5.06 5.59 -13.25
N GLU A 13 5.58 6.65 -13.89
CA GLU A 13 5.37 6.87 -15.33
C GLU A 13 5.87 5.69 -16.17
N THR A 14 7.03 5.14 -15.79
CA THR A 14 7.59 3.93 -16.43
C THR A 14 6.67 2.73 -16.22
N VAL A 15 6.26 2.46 -14.98
CA VAL A 15 5.33 1.36 -14.65
C VAL A 15 4.04 1.45 -15.46
N ARG A 16 3.44 2.64 -15.54
CA ARG A 16 2.23 2.89 -16.32
C ARG A 16 2.45 2.64 -17.81
N SER A 17 3.60 3.03 -18.36
CA SER A 17 3.93 2.80 -19.77
C SER A 17 4.19 1.32 -20.10
N GLU A 18 4.69 0.55 -19.14
CA GLU A 18 4.93 -0.89 -19.26
C GLU A 18 3.65 -1.72 -19.07
N ALA A 19 2.62 -1.17 -18.42
CA ALA A 19 1.37 -1.85 -18.17
C ALA A 19 0.62 -2.11 -19.50
N ALA A 20 0.08 -3.32 -19.65
CA ALA A 20 -0.75 -3.64 -20.80
C ALA A 20 -1.95 -2.67 -20.88
N SER A 21 -2.34 -2.28 -22.09
CA SER A 21 -3.48 -1.41 -22.30
C SER A 21 -4.74 -2.00 -21.66
N GLY A 22 -5.42 -1.24 -20.81
CA GLY A 22 -6.60 -1.69 -20.08
C GLY A 22 -6.31 -2.59 -18.87
N ALA A 23 -5.04 -2.83 -18.50
CA ALA A 23 -4.70 -3.52 -17.27
C ALA A 23 -5.15 -2.70 -16.07
N TRP A 24 -5.89 -3.33 -15.16
CA TRP A 24 -6.30 -2.74 -13.90
C TRP A 24 -5.11 -2.64 -12.94
N GLY A 25 -5.04 -1.54 -12.19
CA GLY A 25 -4.04 -1.32 -11.15
C GLY A 25 -4.65 -1.23 -9.75
N LEU A 26 -5.85 -0.65 -9.63
CA LEU A 26 -6.51 -0.42 -8.35
C LEU A 26 -7.97 -0.82 -8.43
N TRP A 27 -8.47 -1.47 -7.40
CA TRP A 27 -9.88 -1.80 -7.25
C TRP A 27 -10.32 -1.53 -5.82
N ASP A 28 -11.23 -0.58 -5.61
CA ASP A 28 -11.93 -0.43 -4.35
C ASP A 28 -13.11 -1.41 -4.30
N LEU A 29 -12.97 -2.48 -3.52
CA LEU A 29 -13.97 -3.54 -3.42
C LEU A 29 -15.25 -3.05 -2.71
N LYS A 30 -15.17 -1.99 -1.91
CA LYS A 30 -16.32 -1.45 -1.18
C LYS A 30 -17.25 -0.67 -2.09
N SER A 31 -16.70 0.19 -2.95
CA SER A 31 -17.49 0.97 -3.92
C SER A 31 -17.74 0.20 -5.23
N GLY A 32 -16.92 -0.82 -5.52
CA GLY A 32 -16.90 -1.52 -6.81
C GLY A 32 -16.13 -0.76 -7.88
N SER A 33 -15.59 0.43 -7.59
CA SER A 33 -14.80 1.21 -8.52
C SER A 33 -13.47 0.55 -8.83
N ARG A 34 -13.11 0.53 -10.10
CA ARG A 34 -11.88 -0.09 -10.60
C ARG A 34 -11.21 0.84 -11.59
N TRP A 35 -9.91 1.01 -11.41
CA TRP A 35 -9.08 1.87 -12.24
C TRP A 35 -7.96 1.07 -12.91
N THR A 36 -7.81 1.29 -14.20
CA THR A 36 -6.60 0.97 -14.96
C THR A 36 -5.44 1.88 -14.54
N PHE A 37 -4.21 1.47 -14.87
CA PHE A 37 -3.03 2.33 -14.65
C PHE A 37 -3.17 3.71 -15.34
N GLY A 38 -3.86 3.76 -16.48
CA GLY A 38 -4.19 5.01 -17.17
C GLY A 38 -5.23 5.85 -16.41
N GLU A 39 -6.28 5.22 -15.88
CA GLU A 39 -7.31 5.92 -15.09
C GLU A 39 -6.78 6.40 -13.75
N ILE A 40 -5.87 5.67 -13.09
CA ILE A 40 -5.15 6.16 -11.89
C ILE A 40 -4.40 7.45 -12.22
N GLN A 41 -3.74 7.51 -13.38
CA GLN A 41 -3.05 8.72 -13.81
C GLN A 41 -4.03 9.85 -14.11
N ALA A 42 -5.17 9.57 -14.75
CA ALA A 42 -6.21 10.57 -15.01
C ALA A 42 -6.77 11.17 -13.70
N GLU A 43 -6.96 10.35 -12.66
CA GLU A 43 -7.31 10.79 -11.32
C GLU A 43 -6.26 11.76 -10.75
N VAL A 44 -4.98 11.42 -10.87
CA VAL A 44 -3.88 12.28 -10.41
C VAL A 44 -3.86 13.60 -11.19
N ASP A 45 -4.02 13.56 -12.52
CA ASP A 45 -3.99 14.74 -13.40
C ASP A 45 -5.17 15.68 -13.17
N ALA A 46 -6.33 15.15 -12.80
CA ALA A 46 -7.51 15.95 -12.46
C ALA A 46 -7.35 16.74 -11.14
N ARG A 47 -6.39 16.35 -10.28
CA ARG A 47 -6.17 17.00 -8.98
C ARG A 47 -5.31 18.27 -9.12
N PRO A 48 -5.68 19.37 -8.43
CA PRO A 48 -4.94 20.61 -8.51
C PRO A 48 -3.51 20.43 -8.00
N PRO A 49 -2.52 21.17 -8.55
CA PRO A 49 -1.14 21.01 -8.13
C PRO A 49 -0.96 21.40 -6.66
N LEU A 50 -0.13 20.63 -5.94
CA LEU A 50 0.37 20.99 -4.62
C LEU A 50 1.54 21.97 -4.76
N LYS A 51 1.76 22.75 -3.70
CA LYS A 51 2.95 23.60 -3.62
C LYS A 51 4.17 22.70 -3.37
N ARG A 52 5.22 22.86 -4.17
CA ARG A 52 6.48 22.14 -3.93
C ARG A 52 6.97 22.36 -2.50
N GLY A 53 7.37 21.27 -1.86
CA GLY A 53 7.83 21.25 -0.49
C GLY A 53 6.73 21.48 0.54
N SER A 54 5.44 21.56 0.18
CA SER A 54 4.37 21.57 1.18
C SER A 54 4.12 20.17 1.73
N LEU A 55 3.47 20.09 2.88
CA LEU A 55 3.04 18.84 3.46
C LEU A 55 1.73 18.31 2.81
N CYS A 56 1.64 17.00 2.59
CA CYS A 56 0.45 16.29 2.10
C CYS A 56 0.15 15.09 3.00
N CYS A 57 -0.98 15.11 3.72
CA CYS A 57 -1.32 14.12 4.75
C CYS A 57 -2.61 13.34 4.47
N PRO A 58 -2.63 12.46 3.45
CA PRO A 58 -3.79 11.62 3.18
C PRO A 58 -4.01 10.53 4.25
N SER A 59 -5.27 10.13 4.44
CA SER A 59 -5.66 9.02 5.34
C SER A 59 -5.33 7.64 4.74
N GLY A 60 -4.88 6.71 5.58
CA GLY A 60 -4.50 5.35 5.18
C GLY A 60 -5.61 4.35 4.87
N PHE A 61 -6.88 4.68 5.15
CA PHE A 61 -8.02 3.75 4.99
C PHE A 61 -8.85 4.00 3.72
N SER A 62 -8.30 4.75 2.77
CA SER A 62 -8.97 5.09 1.51
C SER A 62 -8.02 4.89 0.33
N VAL A 63 -8.58 4.48 -0.81
CA VAL A 63 -7.86 4.47 -2.10
C VAL A 63 -7.36 5.85 -2.51
N GLU A 64 -7.93 6.93 -1.96
CA GLU A 64 -7.43 8.30 -2.12
C GLU A 64 -5.95 8.44 -1.75
N LEU A 65 -5.44 7.64 -0.81
CA LEU A 65 -4.02 7.62 -0.49
C LEU A 65 -3.15 7.36 -1.73
N ILE A 66 -3.58 6.49 -2.64
CA ILE A 66 -2.81 6.18 -3.86
C ILE A 66 -2.72 7.41 -4.75
N PHE A 67 -3.83 8.10 -4.96
CA PHE A 67 -3.88 9.30 -5.79
C PHE A 67 -3.09 10.45 -5.16
N GLU A 68 -3.24 10.67 -3.86
CA GLU A 68 -2.50 11.71 -3.12
C GLU A 68 -1.00 11.38 -3.01
N THR A 69 -0.62 10.10 -2.92
CA THR A 69 0.80 9.67 -2.98
C THR A 69 1.43 10.08 -4.30
N LEU A 70 0.78 9.72 -5.41
CA LEU A 70 1.27 10.04 -6.75
C LEU A 70 1.27 11.56 -7.01
N ARG A 71 0.21 12.27 -6.58
CA ARG A 71 0.11 13.74 -6.67
C ARG A 71 1.22 14.43 -5.89
N ALA A 72 1.47 14.00 -4.65
CA ALA A 72 2.54 14.57 -3.81
C ALA A 72 3.90 14.41 -4.50
N TRP A 73 4.21 13.23 -5.01
CA TRP A 73 5.49 13.00 -5.71
C TRP A 73 5.59 13.70 -7.06
N ARG A 74 4.48 13.84 -7.80
CA ARG A 74 4.40 14.64 -9.04
C ARG A 74 4.79 16.08 -8.77
N ASP A 75 4.20 16.67 -7.73
CA ASP A 75 4.29 18.10 -7.42
C ASP A 75 5.51 18.44 -6.55
N GLY A 76 6.24 17.43 -6.07
CA GLY A 76 7.36 17.59 -5.16
C GLY A 76 6.94 18.05 -3.76
N ALA A 77 5.74 17.70 -3.34
CA ALA A 77 5.28 17.84 -1.96
C ALA A 77 5.83 16.69 -1.09
N VAL A 78 5.90 16.92 0.21
CA VAL A 78 6.32 15.93 1.20
C VAL A 78 5.09 15.12 1.63
N LEU A 79 5.07 13.84 1.30
CA LEU A 79 3.99 12.93 1.65
C LEU A 79 4.14 12.44 3.10
N CYS A 80 3.12 12.60 3.93
CA CYS A 80 3.07 12.06 5.29
C CYS A 80 1.72 11.36 5.52
N PRO A 81 1.57 10.09 5.11
CA PRO A 81 0.32 9.36 5.30
C PRO A 81 0.00 9.23 6.80
N VAL A 82 -1.26 9.41 7.17
CA VAL A 82 -1.72 9.34 8.55
C VAL A 82 -2.90 8.40 8.71
N GLU A 83 -3.05 7.78 9.89
CA GLU A 83 -4.19 6.90 10.15
C GLU A 83 -5.50 7.70 10.18
N ARG A 84 -5.48 8.84 10.88
CA ARG A 84 -6.60 9.76 11.02
C ARG A 84 -6.15 11.17 10.69
N ASP A 85 -7.06 11.96 10.12
CA ASP A 85 -6.76 13.34 9.73
C ASP A 85 -6.24 14.19 10.91
N GLY A 86 -6.71 13.92 12.14
CA GLY A 86 -6.23 14.59 13.34
C GLY A 86 -4.81 14.23 13.79
N ASP A 87 -4.20 13.19 13.21
CA ASP A 87 -2.81 12.80 13.47
C ASP A 87 -1.83 13.52 12.51
N ALA A 88 -2.33 14.33 11.56
CA ALA A 88 -1.51 15.09 10.62
C ALA A 88 -0.59 16.09 11.35
N PRO A 89 0.74 16.06 11.08
CA PRO A 89 1.64 17.07 11.64
C PRO A 89 1.39 18.44 10.99
N GLY A 90 1.79 19.52 11.67
CA GLY A 90 1.78 20.85 11.09
C GLY A 90 2.95 21.09 10.12
N GLU A 91 2.93 22.22 9.42
CA GLU A 91 3.97 22.61 8.45
C GLU A 91 5.36 22.77 9.11
N GLU A 92 5.43 22.94 10.42
CA GLU A 92 6.70 22.92 11.16
C GLU A 92 7.46 21.59 11.02
N ALA A 93 6.76 20.49 10.71
CA ALA A 93 7.36 19.18 10.53
C ALA A 93 8.31 19.09 9.33
N ILE A 94 8.13 19.97 8.36
CA ILE A 94 8.96 20.05 7.15
C ILE A 94 9.95 21.22 7.19
N ALA A 95 9.91 22.03 8.24
CA ALA A 95 10.80 23.18 8.37
C ALA A 95 12.26 22.72 8.50
N GLY A 96 13.10 23.17 7.58
CA GLY A 96 14.53 22.85 7.58
C GLY A 96 14.88 21.43 7.10
N LEU A 97 13.91 20.67 6.59
CA LEU A 97 14.20 19.42 5.88
C LEU A 97 14.97 19.71 4.59
N ALA A 98 15.82 18.76 4.21
CA ALA A 98 16.51 18.83 2.93
C ALA A 98 15.49 18.83 1.77
N PRO A 99 15.70 19.60 0.69
CA PRO A 99 14.77 19.70 -0.44
C PRO A 99 14.44 18.37 -1.13
N GLU A 100 15.29 17.37 -0.96
CA GLU A 100 15.17 16.03 -1.54
C GLU A 100 14.16 15.14 -0.80
N ILE A 101 13.85 15.46 0.46
CA ILE A 101 12.92 14.67 1.27
C ILE A 101 11.54 14.70 0.62
N CYS A 102 10.97 13.53 0.37
CA CYS A 102 9.67 13.38 -0.27
C CYS A 102 8.65 12.61 0.56
N HIS A 103 9.06 12.00 1.66
CA HIS A 103 8.18 11.18 2.49
C HIS A 103 8.56 11.24 3.97
N LEU A 104 7.55 11.36 4.82
CA LEU A 104 7.66 11.27 6.28
C LEU A 104 6.88 10.07 6.78
N LYS A 105 7.44 9.37 7.76
CA LYS A 105 6.74 8.34 8.53
C LYS A 105 6.66 8.76 9.99
N LEU A 106 5.45 8.77 10.53
CA LEU A 106 5.20 8.94 11.95
C LEU A 106 5.48 7.62 12.67
N THR A 107 6.29 7.67 13.72
CA THR A 107 6.47 6.55 14.64
C THR A 107 5.61 6.78 15.87
N SER A 108 4.93 5.73 16.34
CA SER A 108 4.26 5.70 17.63
C SER A 108 5.32 5.72 18.72
N GLY A 109 5.84 6.91 19.04
CA GLY A 109 6.89 7.08 20.04
C GLY A 109 6.37 6.65 21.41
N THR A 110 6.88 5.52 21.91
CA THR A 110 6.79 5.23 23.34
C THR A 110 7.77 6.18 24.05
N SER A 111 7.25 6.95 25.02
CA SER A 111 7.99 7.76 26.00
C SER A 111 8.44 9.19 25.64
N SER A 112 8.53 9.64 24.37
CA SER A 112 9.03 11.00 24.06
C SER A 112 8.26 11.79 22.99
N GLY A 113 6.98 11.47 22.76
CA GLY A 113 6.19 12.04 21.65
C GLY A 113 6.48 11.36 20.30
N PRO A 114 5.60 11.58 19.29
CA PRO A 114 5.77 10.98 17.96
C PRO A 114 7.07 11.46 17.32
N ARG A 115 7.94 10.53 16.91
CA ARG A 115 9.14 10.86 16.13
C ARG A 115 8.82 10.70 14.65
N MET A 116 9.37 11.58 13.83
CA MET A 116 9.30 11.49 12.39
C MET A 116 10.58 10.91 11.84
N VAL A 117 10.43 10.04 10.84
CA VAL A 117 11.54 9.58 10.01
C VAL A 117 11.34 10.14 8.62
N ALA A 118 12.35 10.84 8.12
CA ALA A 118 12.32 11.50 6.81
C ALA A 118 13.05 10.64 5.77
N PHE A 119 12.49 10.54 4.57
CA PHE A 119 12.99 9.68 3.51
C PHE A 119 13.22 10.44 2.22
N ASP A 120 14.41 10.22 1.67
CA ASP A 120 14.74 10.52 0.29
C ASP A 120 14.07 9.49 -0.66
N PRO A 121 13.86 9.86 -1.92
CA PRO A 121 13.35 8.97 -2.96
C PRO A 121 14.11 7.65 -3.12
N GLY A 122 15.46 7.72 -3.17
CA GLY A 122 16.32 6.59 -3.51
C GLY A 122 16.24 5.45 -2.50
N PRO A 123 16.43 5.72 -1.20
CA PRO A 123 16.21 4.74 -0.13
C PRO A 123 14.80 4.14 -0.16
N LEU A 124 13.76 4.94 -0.43
CA LEU A 124 12.38 4.44 -0.49
C LEU A 124 12.15 3.48 -1.67
N ALA A 125 12.71 3.81 -2.85
CA ALA A 125 12.69 2.93 -4.02
C ALA A 125 13.50 1.64 -3.82
N ALA A 126 14.63 1.73 -3.11
CA ALA A 126 15.47 0.57 -2.78
C ALA A 126 14.74 -0.38 -1.81
N ASP A 127 14.07 0.16 -0.80
CA ASP A 127 13.25 -0.60 0.15
C ASP A 127 12.11 -1.34 -0.55
N ALA A 128 11.35 -0.65 -1.41
CA ALA A 128 10.29 -1.26 -2.22
C ALA A 128 10.82 -2.44 -3.07
N ARG A 129 11.95 -2.24 -3.75
CA ARG A 129 12.59 -3.28 -4.56
C ARG A 129 13.00 -4.48 -3.71
N LYS A 130 13.52 -4.24 -2.51
CA LYS A 130 13.93 -5.31 -1.59
C LYS A 130 12.72 -6.10 -1.09
N ILE A 131 11.65 -5.43 -0.71
CA ILE A 131 10.40 -6.07 -0.28
C ILE A 131 9.81 -6.93 -1.41
N VAL A 132 9.63 -6.35 -2.60
CA VAL A 132 9.06 -7.07 -3.76
C VAL A 132 9.88 -8.31 -4.10
N SER A 133 11.20 -8.18 -4.18
CA SER A 133 12.09 -9.32 -4.52
C SER A 133 12.18 -10.37 -3.41
N THR A 134 12.22 -9.96 -2.15
CA THR A 134 12.42 -10.89 -1.02
C THR A 134 11.14 -11.65 -0.69
N MET A 135 9.99 -10.98 -0.71
CA MET A 135 8.69 -11.61 -0.43
C MET A 135 8.11 -12.31 -1.66
N GLY A 136 8.65 -12.04 -2.86
CA GLY A 136 8.16 -12.64 -4.10
C GLY A 136 6.81 -12.08 -4.56
N LEU A 137 6.59 -10.77 -4.34
CA LEU A 137 5.38 -10.08 -4.78
C LEU A 137 5.34 -10.04 -6.33
N ARG A 138 4.16 -10.32 -6.91
CA ARG A 138 3.98 -10.56 -8.35
C ARG A 138 2.69 -9.93 -8.86
N ARG A 139 2.63 -9.61 -10.15
CA ARG A 139 1.45 -9.00 -10.77
C ARG A 139 0.30 -9.99 -10.94
N GLU A 140 0.64 -11.25 -11.15
CA GLU A 140 -0.28 -12.38 -11.31
C GLU A 140 -1.03 -12.69 -10.01
N TRP A 141 -0.44 -12.33 -8.86
CA TRP A 141 -1.02 -12.49 -7.52
C TRP A 141 -1.23 -11.12 -6.89
N PRO A 142 -2.28 -10.39 -7.29
CA PRO A 142 -2.52 -9.03 -6.80
C PRO A 142 -2.63 -9.01 -5.27
N ASN A 143 -2.31 -7.85 -4.70
CA ASN A 143 -2.46 -7.64 -3.26
C ASN A 143 -3.94 -7.46 -2.92
N LEU A 144 -4.42 -8.20 -1.92
CA LEU A 144 -5.66 -7.91 -1.22
C LEU A 144 -5.35 -6.99 -0.02
N GLY A 145 -5.71 -5.72 -0.15
CA GLY A 145 -5.42 -4.66 0.81
C GLY A 145 -6.44 -4.60 1.94
N ILE A 146 -6.00 -4.92 3.14
CA ILE A 146 -6.83 -5.01 4.36
C ILE A 146 -6.17 -4.38 5.60
N ILE A 147 -4.88 -4.05 5.49
CA ILE A 147 -4.10 -3.37 6.51
C ILE A 147 -3.99 -1.90 6.11
N SER A 148 -3.92 -1.01 7.09
CA SER A 148 -3.80 0.42 6.83
C SER A 148 -2.60 0.72 5.94
N MET A 149 -2.84 1.49 4.88
CA MET A 149 -1.80 1.87 3.94
C MET A 149 -0.93 3.03 4.45
N SER A 150 -1.32 3.75 5.52
CA SER A 150 -0.48 4.81 6.10
C SER A 150 0.61 4.28 7.02
N HIS A 151 0.43 3.09 7.61
CA HIS A 151 1.48 2.44 8.38
C HIS A 151 2.61 1.93 7.48
N SER A 152 3.84 1.92 8.02
CA SER A 152 5.04 1.45 7.30
C SER A 152 4.85 0.08 6.64
N TYR A 153 4.17 -0.85 7.31
CA TYR A 153 3.93 -2.19 6.77
C TYR A 153 3.02 -2.14 5.53
N GLY A 154 1.85 -1.50 5.64
CA GLY A 154 0.90 -1.39 4.53
C GLY A 154 1.41 -0.49 3.41
N PHE A 155 2.04 0.64 3.70
CA PHE A 155 2.63 1.50 2.67
C PHE A 155 3.64 0.72 1.83
N SER A 156 4.52 -0.04 2.47
CA SER A 156 5.61 -0.75 1.78
C SER A 156 5.18 -2.06 1.12
N ASN A 157 4.04 -2.66 1.52
CA ASN A 157 3.52 -3.91 0.94
C ASN A 157 2.31 -3.72 0.01
N LEU A 158 1.63 -2.57 0.06
CA LEU A 158 0.44 -2.29 -0.76
C LEU A 158 0.70 -1.12 -1.72
N VAL A 159 1.13 0.03 -1.19
CA VAL A 159 1.28 1.27 -1.98
C VAL A 159 2.51 1.18 -2.89
N LEU A 160 3.70 0.94 -2.32
CA LEU A 160 4.94 0.91 -3.09
C LEU A 160 4.98 -0.19 -4.18
N PRO A 161 4.48 -1.42 -3.93
CA PRO A 161 4.41 -2.44 -4.98
C PRO A 161 3.49 -2.04 -6.14
N LEU A 162 2.37 -1.37 -5.86
CA LEU A 162 1.51 -0.82 -6.91
C LEU A 162 2.23 0.24 -7.72
N VAL A 163 2.72 1.30 -7.07
CA VAL A 163 3.18 2.50 -7.77
C VAL A 163 4.59 2.36 -8.37
N LEU A 164 5.47 1.52 -7.80
CA LEU A 164 6.85 1.36 -8.26
C LEU A 164 7.10 0.06 -9.04
N HIS A 165 6.21 -0.92 -8.92
CA HIS A 165 6.35 -2.24 -9.55
C HIS A 165 5.14 -2.68 -10.39
N GLY A 166 4.03 -1.94 -10.34
CA GLY A 166 2.83 -2.26 -11.12
C GLY A 166 2.12 -3.52 -10.65
N ILE A 167 2.23 -3.86 -9.37
CA ILE A 167 1.51 -4.99 -8.77
C ILE A 167 0.11 -4.50 -8.38
N PRO A 168 -0.97 -5.05 -8.98
CA PRO A 168 -2.31 -4.52 -8.73
C PRO A 168 -2.75 -4.68 -7.28
N LEU A 169 -3.60 -3.76 -6.81
CA LEU A 169 -4.14 -3.70 -5.46
C LEU A 169 -5.67 -3.74 -5.51
N ALA A 170 -6.27 -4.75 -4.89
CA ALA A 170 -7.68 -4.76 -4.56
C ALA A 170 -7.85 -4.34 -3.09
N TRP A 171 -8.34 -3.13 -2.86
CA TRP A 171 -8.56 -2.55 -1.55
C TRP A 171 -9.90 -3.02 -0.97
N LEU A 172 -9.84 -3.79 0.11
CA LEU A 172 -10.99 -4.17 0.92
C LEU A 172 -11.14 -3.23 2.12
N GLY A 173 -10.03 -2.88 2.77
CA GLY A 173 -9.99 -1.97 3.93
C GLY A 173 -10.67 -2.47 5.20
N ASP A 174 -11.25 -3.67 5.16
CA ASP A 174 -11.97 -4.30 6.26
C ASP A 174 -11.45 -5.73 6.48
N PRO A 175 -10.88 -6.05 7.67
CA PRO A 175 -10.38 -7.38 7.97
C PRO A 175 -11.45 -8.36 8.47
N LEU A 176 -12.75 -8.01 8.46
CA LEU A 176 -13.81 -8.87 8.96
C LEU A 176 -13.86 -10.22 8.20
N PRO A 177 -14.02 -11.37 8.91
CA PRO A 177 -13.97 -12.69 8.29
C PRO A 177 -14.88 -12.87 7.07
N GLY A 178 -16.14 -12.45 7.17
CA GLY A 178 -17.10 -12.58 6.08
C GLY A 178 -16.74 -11.73 4.86
N ALA A 179 -16.15 -10.54 5.07
CA ALA A 179 -15.70 -9.68 3.98
C ALA A 179 -14.52 -10.31 3.23
N VAL A 180 -13.57 -10.88 3.96
CA VAL A 180 -12.42 -11.59 3.38
C VAL A 180 -12.87 -12.86 2.65
N ALA A 181 -13.76 -13.65 3.24
CA ALA A 181 -14.32 -14.86 2.61
C ALA A 181 -14.95 -14.55 1.25
N ASN A 182 -15.82 -13.53 1.22
CA ASN A 182 -16.52 -13.13 0.00
C ASN A 182 -15.58 -12.79 -1.16
N VAL A 183 -14.40 -12.21 -0.87
CA VAL A 183 -13.42 -11.87 -1.89
C VAL A 183 -12.61 -13.09 -2.31
N LEU A 184 -12.13 -13.88 -1.35
CA LEU A 184 -11.28 -15.04 -1.62
C LEU A 184 -12.03 -16.15 -2.38
N GLU A 185 -13.35 -16.28 -2.16
CA GLU A 185 -14.20 -17.26 -2.83
C GLU A 185 -14.74 -16.78 -4.19
N ASN A 186 -14.56 -15.49 -4.53
CA ASN A 186 -15.12 -14.92 -5.74
C ASN A 186 -14.36 -15.38 -7.00
N LYS A 187 -14.88 -16.45 -7.62
CA LYS A 187 -14.35 -17.02 -8.86
C LYS A 187 -14.56 -16.14 -10.10
N GLU A 188 -15.45 -15.14 -10.04
CA GLU A 188 -15.69 -14.23 -11.16
C GLU A 188 -14.48 -13.31 -11.41
N LEU A 189 -13.61 -13.16 -10.42
CA LEU A 189 -12.38 -12.38 -10.52
C LEU A 189 -11.35 -13.01 -11.46
N ARG A 190 -11.45 -14.31 -11.72
CA ARG A 190 -10.55 -15.09 -12.62
C ARG A 190 -9.06 -14.84 -12.34
N LEU A 191 -8.69 -14.78 -11.06
CA LEU A 191 -7.32 -14.62 -10.60
C LEU A 191 -6.73 -15.99 -10.25
N ASP A 192 -5.43 -16.17 -10.49
CA ASP A 192 -4.70 -17.39 -10.09
C ASP A 192 -4.59 -17.52 -8.57
N GLY A 193 -4.68 -16.40 -7.86
CA GLY A 193 -4.84 -16.29 -6.42
C GLY A 193 -4.30 -14.96 -5.90
N TRP A 194 -4.28 -14.80 -4.58
CA TRP A 194 -3.99 -13.53 -3.92
C TRP A 194 -2.64 -13.52 -3.23
N THR A 195 -2.04 -12.34 -3.17
CA THR A 195 -1.09 -12.00 -2.10
C THR A 195 -1.87 -11.34 -0.96
N LEU A 196 -1.76 -11.89 0.25
CA LEU A 196 -2.48 -11.38 1.42
C LEU A 196 -1.49 -11.00 2.54
N PRO A 197 -1.11 -9.71 2.64
CA PRO A 197 -0.39 -9.20 3.80
C PRO A 197 -1.36 -8.90 4.94
N ALA A 198 -1.12 -9.50 6.11
CA ALA A 198 -1.89 -9.28 7.32
C ALA A 198 -1.01 -9.28 8.57
N VAL A 199 -1.63 -9.18 9.75
CA VAL A 199 -0.97 -9.30 11.05
C VAL A 199 -1.41 -10.58 11.76
N PRO A 200 -0.63 -11.13 12.72
CA PRO A 200 -0.96 -12.41 13.37
C PRO A 200 -2.37 -12.48 13.97
N ALA A 201 -2.88 -11.37 14.52
CA ALA A 201 -4.24 -11.31 15.08
C ALA A 201 -5.33 -11.55 14.01
N MET A 202 -5.15 -11.03 12.80
CA MET A 202 -6.09 -11.23 11.69
C MET A 202 -6.06 -12.69 11.21
N TRP A 203 -4.85 -13.23 10.99
CA TRP A 203 -4.66 -14.64 10.62
C TRP A 203 -5.34 -15.60 11.60
N ARG A 204 -5.21 -15.32 12.91
CA ARG A 204 -5.89 -16.11 13.96
C ARG A 204 -7.41 -16.08 13.78
N VAL A 205 -7.98 -14.89 13.68
CA VAL A 205 -9.44 -14.71 13.58
C VAL A 205 -9.99 -15.39 12.33
N TRP A 206 -9.33 -15.29 11.19
CA TRP A 206 -9.78 -15.96 9.96
C TRP A 206 -9.63 -17.48 10.02
N HIS A 207 -8.55 -17.97 10.62
CA HIS A 207 -8.34 -19.40 10.82
C HIS A 207 -9.43 -19.99 11.72
N GLU A 208 -9.66 -19.37 12.88
CA GLU A 208 -10.72 -19.76 13.84
C GLU A 208 -12.12 -19.66 13.23
N SER A 209 -12.33 -18.72 12.29
CA SER A 209 -13.60 -18.57 11.58
C SER A 209 -13.76 -19.51 10.37
N GLY A 210 -12.71 -20.24 9.98
CA GLY A 210 -12.74 -21.15 8.83
C GLY A 210 -12.94 -20.47 7.46
N VAL A 211 -12.53 -19.20 7.32
CA VAL A 211 -12.82 -18.37 6.12
C VAL A 211 -11.68 -18.29 5.11
N ILE A 212 -10.64 -19.13 5.26
CA ILE A 212 -9.51 -19.17 4.34
C ILE A 212 -9.67 -20.38 3.41
N PRO A 213 -10.23 -20.20 2.19
CA PRO A 213 -10.38 -21.31 1.27
C PRO A 213 -9.01 -21.81 0.76
N PRO A 214 -8.77 -23.13 0.68
CA PRO A 214 -7.54 -23.68 0.13
C PRO A 214 -7.27 -23.19 -1.30
N GLY A 215 -6.03 -22.77 -1.56
CA GLY A 215 -5.56 -22.39 -2.89
C GLY A 215 -6.00 -21.01 -3.39
N ALA A 216 -6.81 -20.25 -2.64
CA ALA A 216 -7.17 -18.88 -3.01
C ALA A 216 -6.02 -17.88 -2.76
N ILE A 217 -5.21 -18.13 -1.73
CA ILE A 217 -4.03 -17.34 -1.40
C ILE A 217 -2.80 -18.07 -1.95
N ARG A 218 -1.94 -17.34 -2.67
CA ARG A 218 -0.65 -17.85 -3.20
C ARG A 218 0.54 -17.41 -2.37
N LEU A 219 0.40 -16.28 -1.69
CA LEU A 219 1.43 -15.71 -0.83
C LEU A 219 0.77 -15.09 0.40
N ALA A 220 0.95 -15.73 1.55
CA ALA A 220 0.56 -15.20 2.86
C ALA A 220 1.75 -14.46 3.48
N ILE A 221 1.54 -13.22 3.93
CA ILE A 221 2.57 -12.42 4.60
C ILE A 221 2.04 -12.00 5.97
N THR A 222 2.88 -12.16 6.99
CA THR A 222 2.56 -11.73 8.35
C THR A 222 3.68 -10.86 8.92
N ALA A 223 3.32 -9.73 9.52
CA ALA A 223 4.27 -8.82 10.16
C ALA A 223 3.58 -8.02 11.27
N GLY A 224 4.32 -7.12 11.92
CA GLY A 224 3.79 -6.21 12.95
C GLY A 224 3.71 -6.82 14.35
N ALA A 225 3.75 -8.15 14.48
CA ALA A 225 3.90 -8.87 15.74
C ALA A 225 4.53 -10.26 15.50
N PRO A 226 5.09 -10.91 16.54
CA PRO A 226 5.52 -12.30 16.45
C PRO A 226 4.37 -13.24 16.07
N MET A 227 4.61 -14.12 15.10
CA MET A 227 3.65 -15.17 14.71
C MET A 227 3.76 -16.36 15.70
N PRO A 228 2.66 -16.79 16.35
CA PRO A 228 2.66 -18.01 17.15
C PRO A 228 2.89 -19.24 16.26
N VAL A 229 3.81 -20.11 16.69
CA VAL A 229 4.21 -21.30 15.92
C VAL A 229 3.04 -22.28 15.76
N GLU A 230 2.18 -22.39 16.76
CA GLU A 230 0.98 -23.24 16.71
C GLU A 230 0.03 -22.77 15.61
N LEU A 231 -0.24 -21.45 15.55
CA LEU A 231 -1.11 -20.87 14.53
C LEU A 231 -0.54 -21.05 13.12
N GLU A 232 0.78 -20.87 12.94
CA GLU A 232 1.44 -21.12 11.66
C GLU A 232 1.27 -22.56 11.20
N ARG A 233 1.50 -23.53 12.10
CA ARG A 233 1.35 -24.97 11.79
C ARG A 233 -0.07 -25.35 11.45
N ASP A 234 -1.05 -24.82 12.18
CA ASP A 234 -2.46 -25.12 11.96
C ASP A 234 -2.96 -24.52 10.63
N LEU A 235 -2.51 -23.31 10.29
CA LEU A 235 -2.75 -22.69 8.98
C LEU A 235 -2.16 -23.54 7.85
N PHE A 236 -0.89 -23.93 7.95
CA PHE A 236 -0.25 -24.77 6.94
C PHE A 236 -0.97 -26.11 6.77
N ALA A 237 -1.32 -26.77 7.88
CA ALA A 237 -2.01 -28.06 7.84
C ALA A 237 -3.42 -27.97 7.22
N SER A 238 -4.15 -26.87 7.46
CA SER A 238 -5.52 -26.69 6.98
C SER A 238 -5.64 -26.13 5.56
N THR A 239 -4.68 -25.31 5.14
CA THR A 239 -4.77 -24.51 3.90
C THR A 239 -3.62 -24.74 2.92
N GLY A 240 -2.50 -25.31 3.38
CA GLY A 240 -1.26 -25.45 2.61
C GLY A 240 -0.46 -24.16 2.45
N LEU A 241 -0.83 -23.10 3.18
CA LEU A 241 -0.15 -21.79 3.21
C LEU A 241 1.08 -21.80 4.12
#